data_AF-A0AAU7WYC0-F1
#
_entry.id   AF-A0AAU7WYC0-F1
#
_cell.length_a   1.000
_cell.length_b   1.000
_cell.length_c   1.000
_cell.angle_alpha   90.00
_cell.angle_beta   90.00
_cell.angle_gamma   90.00
#
_symmetry.space_group_name_H-M   'P 1'
#
loop_
_entity.id
_entity.type
_entity.pdbx_description
1 polymer ?
#
loop_
_entity_poly.entity_id
_entity_poly.type
_entity_poly.pdbx_seq_one_letter_code
_entity_poly.pdbx_strand_id
1 'polypeptide(L)'
;MSSAVRRLIAVALMSVGSVSLADSVAQGSDEALALSILKHLEVNGFRNSLRPRHYPDGTTLGQTPYRIYEKAAGAEGAYSAVDEEQSWVYSVRVMEQGKQGIAICFVDQSLRGSYLAASPLRVEKNRAGHYVVVKELPNTPACRITRG
;
A
#
# COMPACT_ATOMS: atom_id res chain seq x y z
N MET A 1 30.94 0.73 64.46
CA MET A 1 30.56 2.07 63.96
C MET A 1 31.05 2.19 62.53
N SER A 2 30.09 2.25 61.58
CA SER A 2 30.09 2.89 60.25
C SER A 2 31.29 2.66 59.28
N SER A 3 31.15 2.44 57.97
CA SER A 3 30.03 2.58 57.03
C SER A 3 30.39 1.82 55.75
N ALA A 4 29.46 1.04 55.19
CA ALA A 4 29.59 0.43 53.87
C ALA A 4 28.96 1.36 52.83
N VAL A 5 29.79 1.99 51.97
CA VAL A 5 29.31 2.77 50.83
C VAL A 5 29.08 1.81 49.66
N ARG A 6 27.82 1.46 49.40
CA ARG A 6 27.40 0.74 48.18
C ARG A 6 27.32 1.74 47.03
N ARG A 7 28.13 1.52 45.98
CA ARG A 7 27.99 2.20 44.69
C ARG A 7 26.76 1.64 43.97
N LEU A 8 25.78 2.51 43.69
CA LEU A 8 24.69 2.23 42.77
C LEU A 8 25.23 2.33 41.34
N ILE A 9 25.24 1.21 40.62
CA ILE A 9 25.43 1.19 39.17
C ILE A 9 24.05 1.38 38.54
N ALA A 10 23.83 2.52 37.91
CA ALA A 10 22.67 2.75 37.06
C ALA A 10 22.84 1.94 35.76
N VAL A 11 22.05 0.88 35.60
CA VAL A 11 21.97 0.13 34.34
C VAL A 11 20.95 0.86 33.47
N ALA A 12 21.44 1.57 32.46
CA ALA A 12 20.61 2.08 31.38
C ALA A 12 20.16 0.90 30.51
N LEU A 13 18.91 0.46 30.68
CA LEU A 13 18.26 -0.46 29.74
C LEU A 13 18.00 0.28 28.43
N MET A 14 18.88 0.09 27.45
CA MET A 14 18.52 0.37 26.05
C MET A 14 17.57 -0.72 25.60
N SER A 15 16.27 -0.40 25.53
CA SER A 15 15.26 -1.23 24.88
C SER A 15 15.51 -1.22 23.37
N VAL A 16 16.36 -2.14 22.90
CA VAL A 16 16.46 -2.45 21.48
C VAL A 16 15.13 -3.09 21.09
N GLY A 17 14.28 -2.33 20.38
CA GLY A 17 12.97 -2.78 19.94
C GLY A 17 13.08 -4.12 19.21
N SER A 18 12.49 -5.16 19.77
CA SER A 18 12.45 -6.48 19.18
C SER A 18 11.52 -6.41 17.98
N VAL A 19 12.07 -6.30 16.78
CA VAL A 19 11.28 -6.49 15.55
C VAL A 19 10.82 -7.94 15.56
N SER A 20 9.52 -8.16 15.72
CA SER A 20 8.95 -9.52 15.77
C SER A 20 9.02 -10.15 14.38
N LEU A 21 9.50 -11.40 14.31
CA LEU A 21 9.50 -12.17 13.06
C LEU A 21 8.09 -12.30 12.46
N ALA A 22 7.06 -12.30 13.31
CA ALA A 22 5.66 -12.35 12.86
C ALA A 22 5.25 -11.09 12.09
N ASP A 23 5.73 -9.92 12.50
CA ASP A 23 5.45 -8.65 11.81
C ASP A 23 6.14 -8.61 10.45
N SER A 24 7.39 -9.12 10.35
CA SER A 24 8.10 -9.21 9.08
C SER A 24 7.43 -10.18 8.09
N VAL A 25 6.89 -11.30 8.58
CA VAL A 25 6.15 -12.26 7.75
C VAL A 25 4.81 -11.70 7.29
N ALA A 26 4.05 -11.06 8.19
CA ALA A 26 2.79 -10.41 7.86
C ALA A 26 3.02 -9.28 6.84
N GLN A 27 4.05 -8.46 7.03
CA GLN A 27 4.45 -7.42 6.09
C GLN A 27 4.83 -7.99 4.72
N GLY A 28 5.65 -9.05 4.66
CA GLY A 28 6.00 -9.70 3.40
C GLY A 28 4.78 -10.28 2.67
N SER A 29 3.81 -10.82 3.42
CA SER A 29 2.54 -11.30 2.88
C SER A 29 1.69 -10.16 2.32
N ASP A 30 1.56 -9.05 3.04
CA ASP A 30 0.78 -7.89 2.61
C ASP A 30 1.42 -7.19 1.40
N GLU A 31 2.76 -7.13 1.32
CA GLU A 31 3.47 -6.63 0.14
C GLU A 31 3.21 -7.50 -1.09
N ALA A 32 3.25 -8.83 -0.95
CA ALA A 32 2.94 -9.76 -2.03
C ALA A 32 1.47 -9.64 -2.48
N LEU A 33 0.55 -9.45 -1.53
CA LEU A 33 -0.86 -9.23 -1.81
C LEU A 33 -1.09 -7.88 -2.49
N ALA A 34 -0.42 -6.81 -2.05
CA ALA A 34 -0.50 -5.48 -2.66
C ALA A 34 -0.06 -5.53 -4.13
N LEU A 35 1.07 -6.20 -4.44
CA LEU A 35 1.53 -6.42 -5.80
C LEU A 35 0.51 -7.25 -6.62
N SER A 36 -0.05 -8.30 -6.03
CA SER A 36 -1.08 -9.12 -6.68
C SER A 36 -2.32 -8.29 -7.04
N ILE A 37 -2.79 -7.47 -6.11
CA ILE A 37 -3.92 -6.56 -6.32
C ILE A 37 -3.57 -5.56 -7.41
N LEU A 38 -2.44 -4.86 -7.29
CA LEU A 38 -2.02 -3.85 -8.24
C LEU A 38 -1.95 -4.39 -9.68
N LYS A 39 -1.43 -5.60 -9.90
CA LYS A 39 -1.37 -6.22 -11.24
C LYS A 39 -2.74 -6.60 -11.82
N HIS A 40 -3.68 -6.98 -10.96
CA HIS A 40 -4.96 -7.58 -11.39
C HIS A 40 -6.18 -6.73 -11.02
N LEU A 41 -5.99 -5.47 -10.62
CA LEU A 41 -7.08 -4.54 -10.32
C LEU A 41 -7.70 -4.04 -11.61
N GLU A 42 -9.01 -4.25 -11.78
CA GLU A 42 -9.76 -3.74 -12.94
C GLU A 42 -9.92 -2.22 -12.88
N VAL A 43 -9.59 -1.55 -13.98
CA VAL A 43 -9.33 -0.11 -13.98
C VAL A 43 -10.55 0.76 -14.25
N ASN A 44 -11.64 0.20 -14.78
CA ASN A 44 -12.84 0.96 -15.13
C ASN A 44 -13.86 1.07 -13.97
N GLY A 45 -13.67 0.31 -12.88
CA GLY A 45 -14.68 0.17 -11.82
C GLY A 45 -14.68 1.28 -10.75
N PHE A 46 -13.77 2.25 -10.83
CA PHE A 46 -13.60 3.28 -9.82
C PHE A 46 -12.92 4.52 -10.39
N ARG A 47 -12.96 5.64 -9.66
CA ARG A 47 -12.33 6.89 -10.11
C ARG A 47 -10.81 6.80 -10.01
N ASN A 48 -10.15 7.00 -11.15
CA ASN A 48 -8.70 7.10 -11.26
C ASN A 48 -8.32 7.94 -12.49
N SER A 49 -7.04 8.22 -12.63
CA SER A 49 -6.49 9.04 -13.71
C SER A 49 -5.91 8.26 -14.89
N LEU A 50 -6.06 6.92 -14.91
CA LEU A 50 -5.49 6.06 -15.96
C LEU A 50 -5.92 6.53 -17.35
N ARG A 51 -4.99 6.43 -18.30
CA ARG A 51 -5.20 6.81 -19.70
C ARG A 51 -5.06 5.60 -20.62
N PRO A 52 -5.97 5.40 -21.60
CA PRO A 52 -7.18 6.18 -21.88
C PRO A 52 -8.19 6.15 -20.73
N ARG A 53 -9.11 7.14 -20.69
CA ARG A 53 -10.12 7.26 -19.62
C ARG A 53 -11.03 6.03 -19.49
N HIS A 54 -11.21 5.30 -20.58
CA HIS A 54 -11.93 4.02 -20.59
C HIS A 54 -11.08 3.01 -21.35
N TYR A 55 -10.73 1.94 -20.65
CA TYR A 55 -10.15 0.75 -21.24
C TYR A 55 -11.28 -0.21 -21.68
N PRO A 56 -11.00 -1.26 -22.46
CA PRO A 56 -11.94 -2.36 -22.62
C PRO A 56 -12.35 -2.97 -21.27
N ASP A 57 -13.58 -3.46 -21.16
CA ASP A 57 -14.07 -4.08 -19.92
C ASP A 57 -13.20 -5.26 -19.48
N GLY A 58 -12.99 -5.38 -18.18
CA GLY A 58 -12.11 -6.40 -17.59
C GLY A 58 -10.61 -6.12 -17.71
N THR A 59 -10.21 -4.97 -18.28
CA THR A 59 -8.80 -4.58 -18.33
C THR A 59 -8.26 -4.36 -16.92
N THR A 60 -7.16 -5.02 -16.59
CA THR A 60 -6.44 -4.83 -15.33
C THR A 60 -5.32 -3.81 -15.47
N LEU A 61 -4.89 -3.22 -14.36
CA LEU A 61 -3.77 -2.27 -14.36
C LEU A 61 -2.49 -2.92 -14.91
N GLY A 62 -2.27 -4.21 -14.68
CA GLY A 62 -1.11 -4.90 -15.26
C GLY A 62 -1.12 -5.10 -16.77
N GLN A 63 -2.25 -4.85 -17.43
CA GLN A 63 -2.36 -4.87 -18.90
C GLN A 63 -2.13 -3.48 -19.52
N THR A 64 -2.01 -2.43 -18.70
CA THR A 64 -1.77 -1.06 -19.13
C THR A 64 -0.26 -0.78 -19.34
N PRO A 65 0.14 0.44 -19.75
CA PRO A 65 1.55 0.86 -19.81
C PRO A 65 2.28 0.97 -18.46
N TYR A 66 1.57 0.89 -17.32
CA TYR A 66 2.16 1.00 -15.98
C TYR A 66 2.77 -0.33 -15.53
N ARG A 67 3.94 -0.67 -16.10
CA ARG A 67 4.56 -2.02 -16.00
C ARG A 67 5.83 -2.08 -15.17
N ILE A 68 6.33 -0.94 -14.69
CA ILE A 68 7.49 -0.91 -13.80
C ILE A 68 6.96 -1.05 -12.38
N TYR A 69 7.21 -2.21 -11.78
CA TYR A 69 6.72 -2.56 -10.45
C TYR A 69 7.84 -2.41 -9.42
N GLU A 70 7.60 -1.62 -8.38
CA GLU A 70 8.56 -1.39 -7.30
C GLU A 70 7.90 -1.26 -5.93
N LYS A 71 8.67 -1.48 -4.86
CA LYS A 71 8.21 -1.15 -3.51
C LYS A 71 8.02 0.36 -3.40
N ALA A 72 6.92 0.80 -2.81
CA ALA A 72 6.65 2.22 -2.66
C ALA A 72 7.64 2.86 -1.67
N ALA A 73 8.39 3.86 -2.13
CA ALA A 73 9.32 4.59 -1.28
C ALA A 73 8.59 5.29 -0.12
N GLY A 74 9.05 5.07 1.12
CA GLY A 74 8.48 5.71 2.31
C GLY A 74 7.08 5.20 2.72
N ALA A 75 6.56 4.15 2.08
CA ALA A 75 5.28 3.54 2.41
C ALA A 75 5.45 2.02 2.59
N GLU A 76 5.77 1.61 3.81
CA GLU A 76 5.86 0.19 4.17
C GLU A 76 4.57 -0.57 3.82
N GLY A 77 4.71 -1.80 3.32
CA GLY A 77 3.58 -2.63 2.92
C GLY A 77 2.90 -2.22 1.62
N ALA A 78 3.43 -1.23 0.90
CA ALA A 78 2.85 -0.75 -0.35
C ALA A 78 3.71 -1.09 -1.58
N TYR A 79 3.02 -1.31 -2.70
CA TYR A 79 3.63 -1.60 -3.99
C TYR A 79 3.16 -0.58 -5.02
N SER A 80 4.05 -0.19 -5.93
CA SER A 80 3.82 0.84 -6.95
C SER A 80 3.96 0.27 -8.36
N ALA A 81 3.23 0.89 -9.29
CA ALA A 81 3.30 0.66 -10.73
C ALA A 81 3.52 2.02 -11.41
N VAL A 82 4.60 2.11 -12.18
CA VAL A 82 5.05 3.33 -12.86
C VAL A 82 5.05 3.08 -14.37
N ASP A 83 4.77 4.12 -15.14
CA ASP A 83 4.93 4.08 -16.60
C ASP A 83 6.40 4.22 -17.00
N GLU A 84 6.70 3.84 -18.24
CA GLU A 84 8.06 3.94 -18.80
C GLU A 84 8.59 5.37 -18.82
N GLU A 85 7.70 6.37 -18.94
CA GLU A 85 8.06 7.77 -18.91
C GLU A 85 8.33 8.32 -17.50
N GLN A 86 8.08 7.53 -16.44
CA GLN A 86 8.13 7.99 -15.04
C GLN A 86 7.30 9.28 -14.85
N SER A 87 6.13 9.32 -15.48
CA SER A 87 5.21 10.46 -15.45
C SER A 87 4.12 10.27 -14.40
N TRP A 88 3.79 9.01 -14.07
CA TRP A 88 2.71 8.67 -13.17
C TRP A 88 3.03 7.43 -12.34
N VAL A 89 2.52 7.41 -11.10
CA VAL A 89 2.60 6.25 -10.22
C VAL A 89 1.23 5.93 -9.65
N TYR A 90 0.92 4.63 -9.65
CA TYR A 90 -0.20 4.07 -8.89
C TYR A 90 0.34 3.16 -7.82
N SER A 91 -0.14 3.32 -6.59
CA SER A 91 0.30 2.46 -5.48
C SER A 91 -0.87 1.80 -4.79
N VAL A 92 -0.66 0.59 -4.31
CA VAL A 92 -1.62 -0.15 -3.48
C VAL A 92 -0.95 -0.50 -2.17
N ARG A 93 -1.65 -0.26 -1.07
CA ARG A 93 -1.32 -0.79 0.26
C ARG A 93 -2.51 -1.58 0.80
N VAL A 94 -2.28 -2.76 1.35
CA VAL A 94 -3.31 -3.51 2.08
C VAL A 94 -3.50 -2.85 3.44
N MET A 95 -4.75 -2.50 3.78
CA MET A 95 -5.08 -1.95 5.10
C MET A 95 -5.69 -3.02 6.02
N GLU A 96 -6.50 -3.92 5.47
CA GLU A 96 -7.22 -4.94 6.24
C GLU A 96 -7.69 -6.07 5.31
N GLN A 97 -7.60 -7.31 5.77
CA GLN A 97 -8.20 -8.47 5.10
C GLN A 97 -9.39 -8.96 5.93
N GLY A 98 -10.55 -9.15 5.30
CA GLY A 98 -11.77 -9.57 6.00
C GLY A 98 -12.72 -10.38 5.14
N LYS A 99 -13.80 -10.88 5.77
CA LYS A 99 -14.83 -11.68 5.09
C LYS A 99 -15.58 -10.91 3.99
N GLN A 100 -15.58 -9.58 4.06
CA GLN A 100 -16.23 -8.67 3.11
C GLN A 100 -15.28 -8.20 2.00
N GLY A 101 -14.16 -8.90 1.79
CA GLY A 101 -13.10 -8.50 0.87
C GLY A 101 -11.97 -7.72 1.54
N ILE A 102 -11.05 -7.23 0.71
CA ILE A 102 -9.79 -6.63 1.14
C ILE A 102 -9.93 -5.11 1.10
N ALA A 103 -9.60 -4.46 2.21
CA ALA A 103 -9.47 -3.01 2.29
C ALA A 103 -8.10 -2.62 1.76
N ILE A 104 -8.05 -1.72 0.78
CA ILE A 104 -6.80 -1.18 0.26
C ILE A 104 -6.81 0.34 0.32
N CYS A 105 -5.62 0.92 0.37
CA CYS A 105 -5.39 2.30 -0.01
C CYS A 105 -4.82 2.33 -1.42
N PHE A 106 -5.55 2.93 -2.37
CA PHE A 106 -5.10 3.15 -3.74
C PHE A 106 -4.62 4.59 -3.88
N VAL A 107 -3.36 4.76 -4.28
CA VAL A 107 -2.75 6.07 -4.53
C VAL A 107 -2.66 6.27 -6.04
N ASP A 108 -2.98 7.49 -6.45
CA ASP A 108 -2.97 7.96 -7.83
C ASP A 108 -2.21 9.28 -7.87
N GLN A 109 -0.99 9.27 -8.41
CA GLN A 109 -0.07 10.40 -8.31
C GLN A 109 0.64 10.71 -9.62
N SER A 110 0.62 11.99 -9.98
CA SER A 110 1.49 12.51 -11.02
C SER A 110 2.89 12.77 -10.47
N LEU A 111 3.91 12.27 -11.18
CA LEU A 111 5.32 12.53 -10.88
C LEU A 111 5.82 13.84 -11.49
N ARG A 112 5.11 14.36 -12.50
CA ARG A 112 5.45 15.61 -13.22
C ARG A 112 4.47 16.76 -12.99
N GLY A 113 3.45 16.56 -12.17
CA GLY A 113 2.39 17.53 -11.90
C GLY A 113 2.02 17.61 -10.43
N SER A 114 1.01 18.43 -10.11
CA SER A 114 0.54 18.63 -8.73
C SER A 114 -0.50 17.60 -8.28
N TYR A 115 -1.02 16.77 -9.18
CA TYR A 115 -2.05 15.80 -8.86
C TYR A 115 -1.55 14.71 -7.90
N LEU A 116 -2.33 14.48 -6.84
CA LEU A 116 -2.10 13.46 -5.82
C LEU A 116 -3.45 13.13 -5.18
N ALA A 117 -3.84 11.87 -5.25
CA ALA A 117 -5.05 11.37 -4.61
C ALA A 117 -4.77 10.04 -3.91
N ALA A 118 -5.46 9.81 -2.80
CA ALA A 118 -5.51 8.51 -2.13
C ALA A 118 -6.98 8.17 -1.87
N SER A 119 -7.37 6.96 -2.25
CA SER A 119 -8.73 6.46 -2.13
C SER A 119 -8.73 5.15 -1.36
N PRO A 120 -9.43 5.06 -0.22
CA PRO A 120 -9.63 3.80 0.46
C PRO A 120 -10.71 3.01 -0.27
N LEU A 121 -10.40 1.80 -0.71
CA LEU A 121 -11.26 0.97 -1.55
C LEU A 121 -11.48 -0.40 -0.90
N ARG A 122 -12.66 -0.99 -1.13
CA ARG A 122 -12.92 -2.40 -0.89
C ARG A 122 -12.81 -3.15 -2.21
N VAL A 123 -11.98 -4.17 -2.24
CA VAL A 123 -11.80 -5.02 -3.43
C VAL A 123 -12.12 -6.47 -3.15
N GLU A 124 -12.65 -7.14 -4.17
CA GLU A 124 -12.96 -8.57 -4.16
C GLU A 124 -12.49 -9.22 -5.47
N LYS A 125 -12.25 -10.54 -5.46
CA LYS A 125 -11.96 -11.26 -6.70
C LYS A 125 -13.25 -11.57 -7.44
N ASN A 126 -13.31 -11.22 -8.73
CA ASN A 126 -14.38 -11.66 -9.61
C ASN A 126 -14.15 -13.10 -10.11
N ARG A 127 -15.05 -13.61 -10.96
CA ARG A 127 -14.97 -14.97 -11.52
C ARG A 127 -13.74 -15.22 -12.40
N ALA A 128 -13.17 -14.17 -12.99
CA ALA A 128 -11.94 -14.24 -13.78
C ALA A 128 -10.68 -14.19 -12.90
N GLY A 129 -10.83 -14.00 -11.58
CA GLY A 129 -9.71 -13.90 -10.65
C GLY A 129 -9.10 -12.49 -10.55
N HIS A 130 -9.68 -11.50 -11.24
CA HIS A 130 -9.28 -10.10 -11.14
C HIS A 130 -9.85 -9.46 -9.88
N TYR A 131 -9.16 -8.46 -9.34
CA TYR A 131 -9.69 -7.65 -8.26
C TYR A 131 -10.59 -6.56 -8.84
N VAL A 132 -11.82 -6.47 -8.35
CA VAL A 132 -12.77 -5.41 -8.70
C VAL A 132 -13.05 -4.56 -7.48
N VAL A 133 -13.19 -3.25 -7.69
CA VAL A 133 -13.64 -2.34 -6.63
C VAL A 133 -15.14 -2.52 -6.46
N VAL A 134 -15.55 -2.99 -5.28
CA VAL A 134 -16.97 -3.17 -4.94
C VAL A 134 -17.52 -1.98 -4.16
N LYS A 135 -16.65 -1.18 -3.54
CA LYS A 135 -17.04 -0.02 -2.74
C LYS A 135 -15.88 0.96 -2.52
N GLU A 136 -16.15 2.25 -2.67
CA GLU A 136 -15.32 3.31 -2.08
C GLU A 136 -15.62 3.44 -0.59
N LEU A 137 -14.59 3.36 0.26
CA LEU A 137 -14.72 3.44 1.70
C LEU A 137 -14.64 4.90 2.17
N PRO A 138 -15.12 5.23 3.38
CA PRO A 138 -14.89 6.54 3.96
C PRO A 138 -13.39 6.85 4.11
N ASN A 139 -13.04 8.12 3.95
CA ASN A 139 -11.68 8.61 4.20
C ASN A 139 -11.22 8.22 5.60
N THR A 140 -9.98 7.76 5.71
CA THR A 140 -9.39 7.29 6.96
C THR A 140 -7.92 7.72 7.05
N PRO A 141 -7.39 8.00 8.26
CA PRO A 141 -5.96 8.27 8.44
C PRO A 141 -5.05 7.18 7.88
N ALA A 142 -5.52 5.92 7.87
CA ALA A 142 -4.80 4.77 7.31
C ALA A 142 -4.64 4.84 5.78
N CYS A 143 -5.38 5.71 5.10
CA CYS A 143 -5.24 5.98 3.67
C CYS A 143 -5.08 7.49 3.40
N ARG A 144 -4.25 8.13 4.23
CA ARG A 144 -3.84 9.51 4.01
C ARG A 144 -2.46 9.54 3.37
N ILE A 145 -2.29 10.41 2.38
CA ILE A 145 -1.00 10.67 1.75
C ILE A 145 -0.67 12.16 1.85
N THR A 146 0.61 12.45 2.01
CA THR A 146 1.19 13.79 1.91
C THR A 146 2.33 13.73 0.91
N ARG A 147 2.54 14.80 0.13
CA ARG A 147 3.83 14.93 -0.57
C ARG A 147 4.92 15.01 0.49
N GLY A 148 5.96 14.18 0.32
CA GLY A 148 7.23 14.35 1.03
C GLY A 148 7.94 15.62 0.60
#